data_AF-A0A202BZN5-F1
#
_entry.id   AF-A0A202BZN5-F1
#
_cell.length_a   1.000
_cell.length_b   1.000
_cell.length_c   1.000
_cell.angle_alpha   90.00
_cell.angle_beta   90.00
_cell.angle_gamma   90.00
#
_symmetry.space_group_name_H-M   'P 1'
#
loop_
_entity.id
_entity.type
_entity.pdbx_description
1 polymer ?
#
loop_
_entity_poly.entity_id
_entity_poly.type
_entity_poly.pdbx_seq_one_letter_code
_entity_poly.pdbx_strand_id
1 'polypeptide(L)'
;MIIEEFLKIKNHPNRGEIGMLMDNLYNEFRGDRKDILILLNSDIDYMRFYGCDILNETRINDVKYVNKIMDKLYDILENDISVNNKIRAYHALYGIYLDNKDVNGLYLMCNKMKNHTNSIIKEDSLTFLEKYKSAPEKPDSADL
;
A
#
# COMPACT_ATOMS: atom_id res chain seq x y z
N MET A 1 16.41 15.65 -3.97
CA MET A 1 15.31 14.87 -4.57
C MET A 1 15.09 13.63 -3.73
N ILE A 2 13.86 13.16 -3.54
CA ILE A 2 13.60 12.13 -2.54
C ILE A 2 14.37 10.82 -2.74
N ILE A 3 14.55 10.42 -4.00
CA ILE A 3 15.40 9.29 -4.40
C ILE A 3 16.84 9.45 -3.88
N GLU A 4 17.40 10.67 -3.92
CA GLU A 4 18.75 10.94 -3.44
C GLU A 4 18.86 10.79 -1.92
N GLU A 5 17.82 11.12 -1.16
CA GLU A 5 17.81 10.94 0.29
C GLU A 5 17.81 9.45 0.66
N PHE A 6 16.96 8.63 0.02
CA PHE A 6 17.03 7.18 0.19
C PHE A 6 18.38 6.60 -0.21
N LEU A 7 18.99 7.09 -1.29
CA LEU A 7 20.32 6.67 -1.72
C LEU A 7 21.41 7.04 -0.71
N LYS A 8 21.36 8.24 -0.12
CA LYS A 8 22.29 8.67 0.92
C LYS A 8 22.17 7.80 2.18
N ILE A 9 20.95 7.56 2.64
CA ILE A 9 20.69 6.74 3.84
C ILE A 9 21.13 5.29 3.62
N LYS A 10 20.79 4.69 2.47
CA LYS A 10 21.17 3.30 2.17
C LYS A 10 22.68 3.10 2.09
N ASN A 11 23.40 4.11 1.58
CA ASN A 11 24.85 4.08 1.47
C ASN A 11 25.56 4.61 2.73
N HIS A 12 24.82 4.83 3.82
CA HIS A 12 25.38 5.34 5.06
C HIS A 12 26.37 4.32 5.66
N PRO A 13 27.59 4.74 6.06
CA PRO A 13 28.62 3.82 6.53
C PRO A 13 28.26 3.15 7.85
N ASN A 14 27.44 3.79 8.70
CA ASN A 14 26.97 3.23 9.96
C ASN A 14 25.60 2.57 9.79
N ARG A 15 25.56 1.23 9.82
CA ARG A 15 24.33 0.43 9.69
C ARG A 15 23.33 0.66 10.83
N GLY A 16 23.79 0.99 12.03
CA GLY A 16 22.90 1.29 13.16
C GLY A 16 22.11 2.59 12.97
N GLU A 17 22.68 3.55 12.26
CA GLU A 17 22.05 4.84 11.96
C GLU A 17 21.06 4.76 10.80
N ILE A 18 21.19 3.76 9.91
CA ILE A 18 20.28 3.59 8.75
C ILE A 18 18.82 3.52 9.22
N GLY A 19 18.53 2.71 10.24
CA GLY A 19 17.16 2.59 10.76
C GLY A 19 16.60 3.92 11.25
N MET A 20 17.36 4.63 12.09
CA MET A 20 16.97 5.94 12.62
C MET A 20 16.78 6.98 11.50
N LEU A 21 17.67 7.01 10.51
CA LEU A 21 17.58 7.94 9.39
C LEU A 21 16.37 7.65 8.49
N MET A 22 16.06 6.36 8.27
CA MET A 22 14.85 5.95 7.57
C MET A 22 13.59 6.37 8.33
N ASP A 23 13.57 6.17 9.66
CA ASP A 23 12.45 6.59 10.50
C ASP A 23 12.27 8.11 10.50
N ASN A 24 13.37 8.88 10.51
CA ASN A 24 13.32 10.34 10.39
C ASN A 24 12.75 10.75 9.04
N LEU A 25 13.25 10.14 7.95
CA LEU A 25 12.75 10.41 6.61
C LEU A 25 11.24 10.12 6.52
N TYR A 26 10.79 8.97 7.04
CA TYR A 26 9.37 8.59 7.11
C TYR A 26 8.53 9.55 7.96
N ASN A 27 9.07 10.08 9.06
CA ASN A 27 8.37 11.08 9.87
C ASN A 27 8.24 12.44 9.15
N GLU A 28 9.24 12.82 8.35
CA GLU A 28 9.17 14.01 7.49
C GLU A 28 8.14 13.84 6.36
N PHE A 29 7.88 12.60 5.94
CA PHE A 29 6.96 12.23 4.86
C PHE A 29 5.46 12.37 5.13
N ARG A 30 5.04 12.98 6.26
CA ARG A 30 3.62 13.13 6.62
C ARG A 30 2.84 14.13 5.74
N GLY A 31 2.95 14.05 4.41
CA GLY A 31 1.96 14.67 3.53
C GLY A 31 2.39 15.10 2.14
N ASP A 32 3.68 15.06 1.76
CA ASP A 32 4.04 15.39 0.36
C ASP A 32 3.76 14.22 -0.58
N ARG A 33 2.49 14.21 -0.96
CA ARG A 33 1.88 13.43 -2.00
C ARG A 33 2.86 13.18 -3.14
N LYS A 34 3.40 14.22 -3.78
CA LYS A 34 4.16 14.09 -5.05
C LYS A 34 5.36 13.15 -4.95
N ASP A 35 6.01 13.11 -3.79
CA ASP A 35 7.19 12.28 -3.59
C ASP A 35 6.85 10.79 -3.55
N ILE A 36 5.67 10.40 -3.06
CA ILE A 36 5.21 9.01 -3.08
C ILE A 36 5.07 8.50 -4.52
N LEU A 37 4.47 9.29 -5.42
CA LEU A 37 4.36 8.89 -6.82
C LEU A 37 5.73 8.81 -7.50
N ILE A 38 6.70 9.66 -7.12
CA ILE A 38 8.08 9.54 -7.62
C ILE A 38 8.69 8.19 -7.21
N LEU A 39 8.50 7.76 -5.97
CA LEU A 39 8.98 6.48 -5.48
C LEU A 39 8.31 5.29 -6.18
N LEU A 40 6.98 5.31 -6.27
CA LEU A 40 6.20 4.23 -6.91
C LEU A 40 6.48 4.10 -8.41
N ASN A 41 6.85 5.18 -9.10
CA ASN A 41 7.21 5.17 -10.52
C ASN A 41 8.71 4.96 -10.78
N SER A 42 9.51 4.70 -9.74
CA SER A 42 10.94 4.48 -9.91
C SER A 42 11.23 3.14 -10.59
N ASP A 43 12.20 3.12 -11.49
CA ASP A 43 12.73 1.89 -12.09
C ASP A 43 13.53 1.05 -11.08
N ILE A 44 13.89 1.65 -9.94
CA ILE A 44 14.68 1.03 -8.89
C ILE A 44 13.75 0.24 -7.95
N ASP A 45 13.95 -1.08 -7.89
CA ASP A 45 13.14 -2.02 -7.10
C ASP A 45 12.86 -1.56 -5.66
N TYR A 46 13.91 -1.25 -4.89
CA TYR A 46 13.75 -0.86 -3.49
C TYR A 46 13.08 0.52 -3.31
N MET A 47 13.05 1.38 -4.33
CA MET A 47 12.32 2.64 -4.24
C MET A 47 10.81 2.40 -4.32
N ARG A 48 10.37 1.47 -5.17
CA ARG A 48 8.96 1.05 -5.22
C ARG A 48 8.56 0.39 -3.91
N PHE A 49 9.44 -0.43 -3.34
CA PHE A 49 9.24 -1.00 -2.00
C PHE A 49 8.96 0.10 -0.97
N TYR A 50 9.83 1.11 -0.86
CA TYR A 50 9.66 2.21 0.10
C TYR A 50 8.42 3.06 -0.18
N GLY A 51 8.09 3.29 -1.46
CA GLY A 51 6.84 3.97 -1.82
C GLY A 51 5.60 3.24 -1.31
N CYS A 52 5.58 1.90 -1.39
CA CYS A 52 4.50 1.09 -0.84
C CYS A 52 4.51 1.06 0.69
N ASP A 53 5.69 1.02 1.31
CA ASP A 53 5.88 0.94 2.76
C ASP A 53 5.36 2.22 3.45
N ILE A 54 5.72 3.41 2.94
CA ILE A 54 5.23 4.70 3.44
C ILE A 54 3.70 4.78 3.40
N LEU A 55 3.08 4.20 2.37
CA LEU A 55 1.63 4.20 2.19
C LEU A 55 0.90 3.33 3.22
N ASN A 56 1.56 2.34 3.82
CA ASN A 56 0.95 1.58 4.93
C ASN A 56 0.86 2.43 6.20
N GLU A 57 1.74 3.41 6.38
CA GLU A 57 1.85 4.24 7.58
C GLU A 57 1.17 5.62 7.41
N THR A 58 0.74 5.96 6.19
CA THR A 58 0.28 7.31 5.84
C THR A 58 -1.12 7.32 5.25
N ARG A 59 -2.03 8.04 5.91
CA ARG A 59 -3.38 8.28 5.38
C ARG A 59 -3.39 9.40 4.34
N ILE A 60 -4.03 9.16 3.19
CA ILE A 60 -4.18 10.15 2.11
C ILE A 60 -5.64 10.58 1.99
N ASN A 61 -5.92 11.84 2.33
CA ASN A 61 -7.30 12.38 2.34
C ASN A 61 -7.75 13.04 1.01
N ASP A 62 -6.88 13.10 -0.01
CA ASP A 62 -7.21 13.74 -1.29
C ASP A 62 -7.60 12.71 -2.34
N VAL A 63 -8.89 12.67 -2.67
CA VAL A 63 -9.52 11.71 -3.57
C VAL A 63 -8.84 11.64 -4.94
N LYS A 64 -8.50 12.79 -5.53
CA LYS A 64 -7.87 12.83 -6.86
C LYS A 64 -6.47 12.22 -6.81
N TYR A 65 -5.79 12.40 -5.68
CA TYR A 65 -4.45 11.89 -5.47
C TYR A 65 -4.44 10.39 -5.12
N VAL A 66 -5.38 9.96 -4.29
CA VAL A 66 -5.60 8.56 -3.92
C VAL A 66 -5.79 7.70 -5.16
N ASN A 67 -6.63 8.11 -6.11
CA ASN A 67 -6.89 7.31 -7.31
C ASN A 67 -5.61 7.05 -8.12
N LYS A 68 -4.76 8.07 -8.31
CA LYS A 68 -3.48 7.90 -9.04
C LYS A 68 -2.52 6.97 -8.32
N ILE A 69 -2.51 6.99 -6.99
CA ILE A 69 -1.71 6.07 -6.20
C ILE A 69 -2.26 4.66 -6.31
N MET A 70 -3.57 4.49 -6.18
CA MET A 70 -4.21 3.18 -6.31
C MET A 70 -3.94 2.57 -7.69
N ASP A 71 -4.06 3.35 -8.76
CA ASP A 71 -3.71 2.91 -10.12
C ASP A 71 -2.28 2.38 -10.18
N LYS A 72 -1.32 3.12 -9.58
CA LYS A 72 0.08 2.70 -9.59
C LYS A 72 0.35 1.49 -8.68
N LEU A 73 -0.34 1.38 -7.54
CA LEU A 73 -0.24 0.21 -6.67
C LEU A 73 -0.82 -1.04 -7.34
N TYR A 74 -1.91 -0.92 -8.10
CA TYR A 74 -2.44 -2.03 -8.90
C TYR A 74 -1.46 -2.48 -9.98
N ASP A 75 -0.82 -1.54 -10.69
CA ASP A 75 0.24 -1.85 -11.65
C ASP A 75 1.40 -2.61 -11.00
N ILE A 76 1.86 -2.18 -9.82
CA ILE A 76 2.92 -2.89 -9.06
C ILE A 76 2.44 -4.29 -8.64
N LEU A 77 1.23 -4.39 -8.07
CA LEU A 77 0.65 -5.65 -7.60
C LEU A 77 0.57 -6.70 -8.73
N GLU A 78 0.17 -6.28 -9.92
CA GLU A 78 -0.04 -7.18 -11.04
C GLU A 78 1.26 -7.47 -11.80
N ASN A 79 2.07 -6.43 -12.06
CA ASN A 79 3.12 -6.47 -13.06
C ASN A 79 4.56 -6.39 -12.52
N ASP A 80 4.80 -6.05 -11.25
CA ASP A 80 6.17 -5.92 -10.74
C ASP A 80 6.91 -7.28 -10.79
N ILE A 81 8.22 -7.26 -10.98
CA ILE A 81 9.06 -8.46 -10.95
C ILE A 81 9.26 -8.92 -9.50
N SER A 82 9.32 -7.96 -8.57
CA SER A 82 9.60 -8.22 -7.16
C SER A 82 8.36 -8.66 -6.41
N VAL A 83 8.40 -9.89 -5.91
CA VAL A 83 7.34 -10.46 -5.06
C VAL A 83 7.12 -9.61 -3.80
N ASN A 84 8.18 -9.03 -3.24
CA ASN A 84 8.09 -8.18 -2.06
C ASN A 84 7.31 -6.88 -2.37
N ASN A 85 7.55 -6.27 -3.54
CA ASN A 85 6.79 -5.09 -3.95
C ASN A 85 5.32 -5.44 -4.16
N LYS A 86 5.00 -6.59 -4.74
CA LYS A 86 3.61 -7.05 -4.88
C LYS A 86 2.91 -7.17 -3.53
N ILE A 87 3.56 -7.81 -2.55
CA ILE A 87 3.01 -7.97 -1.20
C ILE A 87 2.77 -6.60 -0.56
N ARG A 88 3.76 -5.69 -0.64
CA ARG A 88 3.63 -4.35 -0.08
C ARG A 88 2.56 -3.51 -0.76
N ALA A 89 2.43 -3.60 -2.09
CA ALA A 89 1.39 -2.91 -2.83
C ALA A 89 -0.01 -3.44 -2.46
N TYR A 90 -0.15 -4.75 -2.27
CA TYR A 90 -1.38 -5.35 -1.76
C TYR A 90 -1.75 -4.80 -0.37
N HIS A 91 -0.81 -4.76 0.57
CA HIS A 91 -1.06 -4.20 1.91
C HIS A 91 -1.39 -2.72 1.88
N ALA A 92 -0.72 -1.93 1.02
CA ALA A 92 -1.00 -0.51 0.86
C ALA A 92 -2.42 -0.27 0.31
N LEU A 93 -2.83 -1.02 -0.71
CA LEU A 93 -4.21 -0.96 -1.23
C LEU A 93 -5.23 -1.33 -0.15
N TYR A 94 -4.96 -2.41 0.60
CA TYR A 94 -5.80 -2.86 1.70
C TYR A 94 -5.98 -1.75 2.75
N GLY A 95 -4.89 -1.11 3.17
CA GLY A 95 -4.91 0.02 4.10
C GLY A 95 -5.71 1.21 3.57
N ILE A 96 -5.49 1.60 2.31
CA ILE A 96 -6.21 2.71 1.66
C ILE A 96 -7.72 2.46 1.66
N TYR A 97 -8.16 1.25 1.31
CA TYR A 97 -9.60 0.93 1.32
C TYR A 97 -10.19 1.02 2.74
N LEU A 98 -9.47 0.53 3.76
CA LEU A 98 -9.91 0.65 5.16
C LEU A 98 -9.99 2.10 5.63
N ASP A 99 -8.97 2.91 5.34
CA ASP A 99 -8.90 4.33 5.72
C ASP A 99 -10.01 5.17 5.08
N ASN A 100 -10.41 4.79 3.87
CA ASN A 100 -11.51 5.41 3.13
C ASN A 100 -12.88 4.81 3.45
N LYS A 101 -12.93 3.78 4.32
CA LYS A 101 -14.15 3.01 4.65
C LYS A 101 -14.85 2.42 3.41
N ASP A 102 -14.10 2.16 2.34
CA ASP A 102 -14.62 1.57 1.11
C ASP A 102 -14.51 0.03 1.17
N VAL A 103 -15.42 -0.55 1.94
CA VAL A 103 -15.48 -1.99 2.16
C VAL A 103 -15.85 -2.76 0.88
N ASN A 104 -16.64 -2.15 0.00
CA ASN A 104 -17.01 -2.77 -1.28
C ASN A 104 -15.81 -2.85 -2.22
N GLY A 105 -15.02 -1.78 -2.33
CA GLY A 105 -13.76 -1.79 -3.07
C GLY A 105 -12.79 -2.83 -2.52
N LEU A 106 -12.65 -2.90 -1.19
CA LEU A 106 -11.83 -3.93 -0.55
C LEU A 106 -12.29 -5.36 -0.89
N TYR A 107 -13.59 -5.60 -0.82
CA TYR A 107 -14.18 -6.88 -1.20
C TYR A 107 -13.86 -7.27 -2.65
N LEU A 108 -14.02 -6.34 -3.59
CA LEU A 108 -13.70 -6.59 -5.00
C LEU A 108 -12.22 -6.90 -5.19
N MET A 109 -11.33 -6.15 -4.52
CA MET A 109 -9.89 -6.41 -4.54
C MET A 109 -9.56 -7.80 -4.01
N CYS A 110 -10.00 -8.16 -2.80
CA CYS A 110 -9.73 -9.47 -2.20
C CYS A 110 -10.33 -10.61 -3.04
N ASN A 111 -11.52 -10.41 -3.63
CA ASN A 111 -12.13 -11.42 -4.51
C ASN A 111 -11.31 -11.65 -5.79
N LYS A 112 -10.67 -10.61 -6.34
CA LYS A 112 -9.70 -10.73 -7.45
C LYS A 112 -8.42 -11.48 -7.01
N MET A 113 -7.98 -11.26 -5.77
CA MET A 113 -6.69 -11.75 -5.24
C MET A 113 -6.76 -13.11 -4.54
N LYS A 114 -7.94 -13.68 -4.29
CA LYS A 114 -8.11 -14.99 -3.61
C LYS A 114 -7.44 -16.20 -4.27
N ASN A 115 -7.08 -16.08 -5.55
CA ASN A 115 -6.37 -17.12 -6.32
C ASN A 115 -4.97 -16.68 -6.75
N HIS A 116 -4.43 -15.64 -6.11
CA HIS A 116 -3.10 -15.11 -6.44
C HIS A 116 -2.01 -16.17 -6.18
N THR A 117 -0.94 -16.13 -6.97
CA THR A 117 0.15 -17.13 -6.92
C THR A 117 0.99 -17.00 -5.65
N ASN A 118 1.15 -15.78 -5.14
CA ASN A 118 1.77 -15.53 -3.85
C ASN A 118 0.82 -15.92 -2.70
N SER A 119 1.32 -16.74 -1.77
CA SER A 119 0.53 -17.30 -0.66
C SER A 119 0.04 -16.24 0.33
N ILE A 120 0.83 -15.21 0.63
CA ILE A 120 0.46 -14.14 1.59
C ILE A 120 -0.74 -13.37 1.06
N ILE A 121 -0.65 -12.89 -0.19
CA ILE A 121 -1.74 -12.15 -0.85
C ILE A 121 -3.02 -13.00 -0.89
N LYS A 122 -2.87 -14.28 -1.23
CA LYS A 122 -3.97 -15.24 -1.27
C LYS A 122 -4.63 -15.43 0.10
N GLU A 123 -3.84 -15.71 1.13
CA GLU A 123 -4.29 -15.99 2.49
C GLU A 123 -4.98 -14.77 3.12
N ASP A 124 -4.37 -13.59 3.01
CA ASP A 124 -4.96 -12.34 3.50
C ASP A 124 -6.30 -12.05 2.81
N SER A 125 -6.38 -12.29 1.50
CA SER A 125 -7.61 -12.11 0.72
C SER A 125 -8.73 -13.06 1.16
N LEU A 126 -8.40 -14.34 1.34
CA LEU A 126 -9.37 -15.34 1.82
C LEU A 126 -9.85 -15.02 3.24
N THR A 127 -8.93 -14.64 4.13
CA THR A 127 -9.25 -14.26 5.50
C THR A 127 -10.24 -13.09 5.54
N PHE A 128 -10.05 -12.07 4.71
CA PHE A 128 -11.00 -10.95 4.63
C PHE A 128 -12.38 -11.42 4.12
N LEU A 129 -12.40 -12.20 3.03
CA LEU A 129 -13.66 -12.67 2.41
C LEU A 129 -14.47 -13.58 3.34
N GLU A 130 -13.81 -14.43 4.14
CA GLU A 130 -14.46 -15.26 5.15
C GLU A 130 -15.10 -14.41 6.24
N LYS A 131 -14.35 -13.44 6.80
CA LYS A 131 -14.85 -12.50 7.80
C LYS A 131 -16.03 -11.68 7.26
N TYR A 132 -15.97 -11.26 6.00
CA TYR A 132 -17.01 -10.47 5.37
C TYR A 132 -18.32 -11.26 5.20
N LYS A 133 -18.25 -12.54 4.82
CA LYS A 133 -19.43 -13.42 4.71
C LYS A 133 -20.12 -13.69 6.05
N SER A 134 -19.36 -13.70 7.14
CA SER A 134 -19.87 -13.93 8.49
C SER A 134 -20.40 -12.66 9.18
N ALA A 135 -20.30 -11.49 8.54
CA ALA A 135 -20.87 -10.27 9.11
C ALA A 135 -22.40 -10.35 9.08
N PRO A 136 -23.10 -10.01 10.17
CA PRO A 136 -24.56 -10.00 10.18
C PRO A 136 -25.07 -9.05 9.09
N GLU A 137 -26.08 -9.48 8.34
CA GLU A 137 -26.79 -8.62 7.39
C GLU A 137 -27.15 -7.32 8.12
N LYS A 138 -26.70 -6.18 7.58
CA LYS A 138 -27.24 -4.90 8.07
C LYS A 138 -28.74 -4.97 7.83
N PRO A 139 -29.58 -4.65 8.84
CA PRO A 139 -31.02 -4.58 8.60
C PRO A 139 -31.27 -3.61 7.46
N ASP A 140 -31.97 -4.07 6.43
CA ASP A 140 -32.44 -3.24 5.33
C ASP A 140 -33.18 -2.04 5.91
N SER A 141 -32.53 -0.88 5.86
CA SER A 141 -33.19 0.39 6.13
C SER A 141 -34.01 0.79 4.90
N ALA A 142 -35.26 0.35 4.83
CA ALA A 142 -36.34 1.10 4.18
C ALA A 142 -37.71 0.44 4.42
N ASP A 143 -38.19 0.52 5.66
CA ASP A 143 -39.61 0.73 5.95
C ASP A 143 -39.69 1.95 6.87
N LEU A 144 -39.63 3.15 6.29
CA LEU A 144 -40.10 4.41 6.89
C LEU A 144 -40.53 5.39 5.79
#